data_AF-L0J8T4-F1
#
_entry.id   AF-L0J8T4-F1
#
_cell.length_a   1.000
_cell.length_b   1.000
_cell.length_c   1.000
_cell.angle_alpha   90.00
_cell.angle_beta   90.00
_cell.angle_gamma   90.00
#
_symmetry.space_group_name_H-M   'P 1'
#
loop_
_entity.id
_entity.type
_entity.pdbx_description
1 polymer ?
#
loop_
_entity_poly.entity_id
_entity_poly.type
_entity_poly.pdbx_seq_one_letter_code
_entity_poly.pdbx_strand_id
1 'polypeptide(L)'
;MTDRRNNAAKAAARQLQSRTGMNYRQALSATTRPTAVADTEVTLEQLIGPYIGDTSSNVWGLIEKLPDGACLTITRAASLSGPHDHFRQELVDELVAALGRKHLLIHLLVGDAGLCRSAAINYPGLQTAGIELRPGS
;
A
#
# COMPACT_ATOMS: atom_id res chain seq x y z
N MET A 1 5.15 -24.30 14.49
CA MET A 1 3.77 -23.76 14.40
C MET A 1 3.38 -23.37 12.96
N THR A 2 4.01 -23.98 11.95
CA THR A 2 4.00 -23.53 10.55
C THR A 2 3.16 -24.42 9.62
N ASP A 3 2.91 -25.68 10.02
CA ASP A 3 2.24 -26.68 9.16
C ASP A 3 0.74 -26.46 8.93
N ARG A 4 -0.01 -26.03 9.96
CA ARG A 4 -1.47 -25.88 9.83
C ARG A 4 -1.87 -24.77 8.84
N ARG A 5 -1.06 -23.71 8.73
CA ARG A 5 -1.30 -22.58 7.82
C ARG A 5 -1.01 -22.96 6.37
N ASN A 6 0.05 -23.74 6.13
CA ASN A 6 0.38 -24.26 4.80
C ASN A 6 -0.69 -25.21 4.28
N ASN A 7 -1.33 -25.99 5.15
CA ASN A 7 -2.39 -26.90 4.75
C ASN A 7 -3.70 -26.17 4.41
N ALA A 8 -4.03 -25.10 5.13
CA ALA A 8 -5.21 -24.27 4.83
C ALA A 8 -5.10 -23.54 3.48
N ALA A 9 -3.94 -22.95 3.18
CA ALA A 9 -3.70 -22.27 1.91
C ALA A 9 -3.77 -23.24 0.71
N LYS A 10 -3.23 -24.45 0.86
CA LYS A 10 -3.33 -25.51 -0.17
C LYS A 10 -4.76 -25.99 -0.38
N ALA A 11 -5.56 -26.11 0.68
CA ALA A 11 -6.95 -26.52 0.60
C ALA A 11 -7.81 -25.47 -0.13
N ALA A 12 -7.65 -24.20 0.21
CA ALA A 12 -8.35 -23.10 -0.44
C ALA A 12 -7.93 -22.93 -1.92
N ALA A 13 -6.63 -23.11 -2.24
CA ALA A 13 -6.15 -23.08 -3.62
C ALA A 13 -6.77 -24.19 -4.48
N ARG A 14 -6.97 -25.40 -3.92
CA ARG A 14 -7.64 -26.51 -4.63
C ARG A 14 -9.11 -26.21 -4.89
N GLN A 15 -9.80 -25.57 -3.94
CA GLN A 15 -11.20 -25.14 -4.12
C GLN A 15 -11.34 -24.02 -5.16
N LEU A 16 -10.34 -23.15 -5.29
CA LEU A 16 -10.33 -22.09 -6.29
C LEU A 16 -10.10 -22.68 -7.70
N GLN A 17 -9.20 -23.65 -7.85
CA GLN A 17 -8.95 -24.37 -9.12
C GLN A 17 -10.22 -25.01 -9.67
N SER A 18 -10.95 -25.74 -8.81
CA SER A 18 -12.16 -26.43 -9.24
C SER A 18 -13.29 -25.47 -9.66
N ARG A 19 -13.29 -24.24 -9.16
CA ARG A 19 -14.31 -23.22 -9.48
C ARG A 19 -13.97 -22.36 -10.69
N THR A 20 -12.71 -22.19 -11.04
CA THR A 20 -12.26 -21.18 -12.02
C THR A 20 -11.45 -21.75 -13.19
N GLY A 21 -11.09 -23.04 -13.16
CA GLY A 21 -10.23 -23.64 -14.18
C GLY A 21 -8.78 -23.15 -14.15
N MET A 22 -8.40 -22.33 -13.16
CA MET A 22 -7.01 -21.93 -12.94
C MET A 22 -6.14 -23.13 -12.61
N ASN A 23 -4.89 -23.12 -13.05
CA ASN A 23 -3.94 -24.16 -12.71
C ASN A 23 -3.44 -24.01 -11.24
N TYR A 24 -2.86 -25.08 -10.70
CA TYR A 24 -2.55 -25.14 -9.26
C TYR A 24 -1.60 -24.04 -8.78
N ARG A 25 -0.66 -23.64 -9.62
CA ARG A 25 0.28 -22.54 -9.31
C ARG A 25 -0.43 -21.20 -9.27
N GLN A 26 -1.28 -20.88 -10.25
CA GLN A 26 -2.04 -19.62 -10.30
C GLN A 26 -3.02 -19.50 -9.14
N ALA A 27 -3.72 -20.59 -8.83
CA ALA A 27 -4.62 -20.60 -7.69
C ALA A 27 -3.86 -20.52 -6.37
N LEU A 28 -2.74 -21.23 -6.21
CA LEU A 28 -1.92 -21.11 -5.01
C LEU A 28 -1.41 -19.68 -4.84
N SER A 29 -0.89 -19.03 -5.89
CA SER A 29 -0.46 -17.62 -5.82
C SER A 29 -1.61 -16.66 -5.49
N ALA A 30 -2.81 -16.91 -6.01
CA ALA A 30 -4.00 -16.11 -5.69
C ALA A 30 -4.52 -16.34 -4.26
N THR A 31 -4.23 -17.52 -3.68
CA THR A 31 -4.71 -17.88 -2.33
C THR A 31 -3.65 -17.62 -1.25
N THR A 32 -2.36 -17.65 -1.61
CA THR A 32 -1.32 -16.98 -0.83
C THR A 32 -1.48 -15.49 -1.08
N ARG A 33 -2.47 -14.87 -0.41
CA ARG A 33 -2.28 -13.51 0.08
C ARG A 33 -0.91 -13.54 0.77
N PRO A 34 0.05 -12.68 0.42
CA PRO A 34 1.40 -12.83 0.93
C PRO A 34 1.33 -12.71 2.48
N THR A 35 1.37 -13.87 3.15
CA THR A 35 0.88 -14.04 4.53
C THR A 35 1.93 -13.70 5.59
N ALA A 36 3.01 -13.03 5.20
CA ALA A 36 4.01 -12.50 6.11
C ALA A 36 4.67 -11.25 5.54
N VAL A 37 3.90 -10.46 4.79
CA VAL A 37 4.29 -9.09 4.51
C VAL A 37 4.22 -8.36 5.85
N ALA A 38 5.33 -7.78 6.33
CA ALA A 38 5.24 -6.88 7.47
C ALA A 38 4.27 -5.76 7.08
N ASP A 39 3.10 -5.77 7.73
CA ASP A 39 2.04 -4.80 7.51
C ASP A 39 2.27 -3.69 8.52
N THR A 40 2.75 -2.56 8.04
CA THR A 40 3.01 -1.39 8.87
C THR A 40 1.93 -0.38 8.58
N GLU A 41 1.21 0.00 9.62
CA GLU A 41 0.17 1.02 9.56
C GLU A 41 0.68 2.31 10.19
N VAL A 42 0.55 3.41 9.46
CA VAL A 42 0.86 4.76 9.92
C VAL A 42 -0.25 5.71 9.51
N THR A 43 -0.32 6.87 10.15
CA THR A 43 -1.20 7.95 9.73
C THR A 43 -0.43 8.92 8.83
N LEU A 44 -1.13 9.60 7.93
CA LEU A 44 -0.53 10.58 7.00
C LEU A 44 0.28 11.66 7.74
N GLU A 45 -0.20 12.10 8.89
CA GLU A 45 0.38 13.15 9.72
C GLU A 45 1.68 12.72 10.41
N GLN A 46 1.97 11.41 10.48
CA GLN A 46 3.27 10.93 10.94
C GLN A 46 4.35 11.01 9.86
N LEU A 47 3.93 11.15 8.59
CA LEU A 47 4.84 11.25 7.46
C LEU A 47 5.09 12.71 7.08
N ILE A 48 4.05 13.54 7.10
CA ILE A 48 4.16 14.96 6.74
C ILE A 48 4.82 15.73 7.89
N GLY A 49 6.00 16.28 7.61
CA GLY A 49 6.74 17.11 8.57
C GLY A 49 6.30 18.59 8.55
N PRO A 50 6.59 19.35 9.61
CA PRO A 50 6.25 20.78 9.70
C PRO A 50 7.17 21.69 8.87
N TYR A 51 8.38 21.23 8.51
CA TYR A 51 9.35 21.99 7.73
C TYR A 51 9.69 21.30 6.41
N ILE A 52 10.20 22.07 5.44
CA ILE A 52 10.65 21.56 4.13
C ILE A 52 11.76 20.52 4.35
N GLY A 53 11.62 19.33 3.75
CA GLY A 53 12.59 18.23 3.85
C GLY A 53 12.36 17.27 5.01
N ASP A 54 11.53 17.64 5.99
CA ASP A 54 11.17 16.73 7.09
C ASP A 54 10.33 15.57 6.58
N THR A 55 9.43 15.83 5.62
CA THR A 55 8.57 14.81 5.02
C THR A 55 9.41 13.71 4.37
N SER A 56 10.40 14.09 3.55
CA SER A 56 11.36 13.15 2.97
C SER A 56 12.07 12.31 4.05
N SER A 57 12.59 12.97 5.09
CA SER A 57 13.31 12.30 6.18
C SER A 57 12.43 11.29 6.94
N ASN A 58 11.17 11.65 7.21
CA ASN A 58 10.19 10.77 7.88
C ASN A 58 9.84 9.56 7.02
N VAL A 59 9.58 9.79 5.74
CA VAL A 59 9.19 8.75 4.77
C VAL A 59 10.34 7.74 4.62
N TRP A 60 11.56 8.19 4.34
CA TRP A 60 12.72 7.31 4.20
C TRP A 60 13.10 6.61 5.51
N GLY A 61 13.04 7.32 6.65
CA GLY A 61 13.29 6.74 7.96
C GLY A 61 12.32 5.61 8.35
N LEU A 62 11.11 5.60 7.76
CA LEU A 62 10.18 4.48 7.86
C LEU A 62 10.51 3.39 6.84
N ILE A 63 10.64 3.75 5.55
CA ILE A 63 10.85 2.80 4.44
C ILE A 63 12.10 1.94 4.65
N GLU A 64 13.20 2.52 5.13
CA GLU A 64 14.44 1.80 5.37
C GLU A 64 14.29 0.69 6.40
N LYS A 65 13.40 0.85 7.38
CA LYS A 65 13.13 -0.13 8.45
C LYS A 65 12.19 -1.25 8.00
N LEU A 66 11.42 -1.04 6.93
CA LEU A 66 10.51 -2.06 6.40
C LEU A 66 11.31 -3.19 5.75
N PRO A 67 10.87 -4.46 5.81
CA PRO A 67 11.46 -5.51 4.99
C PRO A 67 11.10 -5.34 3.50
N ASP A 68 11.87 -5.96 2.61
CA ASP A 68 11.47 -6.05 1.20
C ASP A 68 10.18 -6.83 1.04
N GLY A 69 9.30 -6.35 0.16
CA GLY A 69 7.96 -6.87 -0.04
C GLY A 69 6.94 -6.41 1.02
N ALA A 70 7.31 -5.50 1.94
CA ALA A 70 6.43 -4.94 2.98
C ALA A 70 5.16 -4.26 2.41
N CYS A 71 4.13 -4.19 3.25
CA CYS A 71 2.87 -3.51 2.99
C CYS A 71 2.83 -2.31 3.93
N LEU A 72 2.75 -1.12 3.35
CA LEU A 72 2.61 0.12 4.07
C LEU A 72 1.18 0.62 3.88
N THR A 73 0.42 0.64 4.96
CA THR A 73 -0.92 1.22 4.98
C THR A 73 -0.85 2.61 5.62
N ILE A 74 -1.19 3.64 4.87
CA ILE A 74 -1.24 5.03 5.35
C ILE A 74 -2.71 5.41 5.53
N THR A 75 -3.09 5.63 6.79
CA THR A 75 -4.45 6.00 7.18
C THR A 75 -4.63 7.50 7.30
N ARG A 76 -5.89 7.94 7.39
CA ARG A 76 -6.27 9.37 7.44
C ARG A 76 -5.74 10.17 6.24
N ALA A 77 -5.66 9.53 5.08
CA ALA A 77 -5.15 10.15 3.85
C ALA A 77 -6.17 11.07 3.15
N ALA A 78 -7.32 11.34 3.77
CA ALA A 78 -8.39 12.20 3.24
C ALA A 78 -7.92 13.63 2.89
N SER A 79 -6.84 14.11 3.50
CA SER A 79 -6.29 15.43 3.14
C SER A 79 -5.65 15.48 1.75
N LEU A 80 -5.30 14.33 1.15
CA LEU A 80 -4.84 14.24 -0.24
C LEU A 80 -5.95 14.54 -1.26
N SER A 81 -7.22 14.48 -0.85
CA SER A 81 -8.35 14.90 -1.69
C SER A 81 -8.53 16.43 -1.73
N GLY A 82 -7.83 17.17 -0.85
CA GLY A 82 -7.86 18.62 -0.78
C GLY A 82 -6.99 19.29 -1.85
N PRO A 83 -6.97 20.64 -1.89
CA PRO A 83 -6.16 21.37 -2.84
C PRO A 83 -4.67 20.99 -2.74
N HIS A 84 -4.00 21.11 -3.88
CA HIS A 84 -2.58 20.83 -4.03
C HIS A 84 -1.77 21.67 -3.03
N ASP A 85 -0.83 21.02 -2.35
CA ASP A 85 0.02 21.60 -1.32
C ASP A 85 1.42 20.98 -1.45
N HIS A 86 2.46 21.81 -1.29
CA HIS A 86 3.85 21.43 -1.46
C HIS A 86 4.27 20.28 -0.55
N PHE A 87 3.80 20.27 0.71
CA PHE A 87 4.14 19.19 1.66
C PHE A 87 3.54 17.85 1.27
N ARG A 88 2.30 17.86 0.77
CA ARG A 88 1.63 16.64 0.28
C ARG A 88 2.22 16.16 -1.04
N GLN A 89 2.65 17.10 -1.91
CA GLN A 89 3.36 16.73 -3.12
C GLN A 89 4.71 16.07 -2.80
N GLU A 90 5.47 16.62 -1.85
CA GLU A 90 6.72 16.02 -1.37
C GLU A 90 6.47 14.60 -0.87
N LEU A 91 5.44 14.38 -0.05
CA LEU A 91 5.06 13.03 0.39
C LEU A 91 4.82 12.09 -0.79
N VAL A 92 4.03 12.51 -1.80
CA VAL A 92 3.72 11.69 -2.96
C VAL A 92 5.00 11.36 -3.74
N ASP A 93 5.84 12.34 -4.00
CA ASP A 93 7.09 12.16 -4.73
C ASP A 93 8.02 11.15 -4.03
N GLU A 94 8.10 11.23 -2.71
CA GLU A 94 8.94 10.33 -1.92
C GLU A 94 8.38 8.90 -1.85
N LEU A 95 7.05 8.74 -1.76
CA LEU A 95 6.41 7.41 -1.86
C LEU A 95 6.61 6.79 -3.25
N VAL A 96 6.54 7.59 -4.31
CA VAL A 96 6.81 7.13 -5.68
C VAL A 96 8.29 6.72 -5.82
N ALA A 97 9.21 7.53 -5.29
CA ALA A 97 10.63 7.20 -5.27
C ALA A 97 10.93 5.92 -4.46
N ALA A 98 10.21 5.70 -3.36
CA ALA A 98 10.28 4.50 -2.55
C ALA A 98 9.98 3.23 -3.36
N LEU A 99 8.91 3.25 -4.16
CA LEU A 99 8.51 2.12 -5.00
C LEU A 99 9.55 1.80 -6.09
N GLY A 100 10.29 2.81 -6.56
CA GLY A 100 11.39 2.61 -7.50
C GLY A 100 12.64 1.99 -6.87
N ARG A 101 12.81 2.11 -5.55
CA ARG A 101 14.01 1.65 -4.83
C ARG A 101 13.79 0.38 -4.01
N LYS A 102 12.55 0.12 -3.61
CA LYS A 102 12.18 -0.98 -2.73
C LYS A 102 10.86 -1.60 -3.18
N HIS A 103 10.81 -2.93 -3.20
CA HIS A 103 9.57 -3.62 -3.48
C HIS A 103 8.61 -3.43 -2.31
N LEU A 104 7.64 -2.54 -2.46
CA LEU A 104 6.63 -2.22 -1.45
C LEU A 104 5.24 -2.29 -2.07
N LEU A 105 4.26 -2.66 -1.26
CA LEU A 105 2.85 -2.43 -1.53
C LEU A 105 2.41 -1.25 -0.66
N ILE A 106 1.87 -0.19 -1.26
CA ILE A 106 1.43 1.00 -0.53
C ILE A 106 -0.07 1.18 -0.72
N HIS A 107 -0.80 1.23 0.40
CA HIS A 107 -2.23 1.53 0.44
C HIS A 107 -2.47 2.87 1.12
N LEU A 108 -3.28 3.74 0.50
CA LEU A 108 -3.73 4.99 1.11
C LEU A 108 -5.22 4.88 1.45
N LEU A 109 -5.59 4.99 2.73
CA LEU A 109 -6.99 5.02 3.16
C LEU A 109 -7.50 6.46 3.15
N VAL A 110 -8.21 6.82 2.08
CA VAL A 110 -8.58 8.22 1.78
C VAL A 110 -10.00 8.58 2.25
N GLY A 111 -10.85 7.60 2.55
CA GLY A 111 -12.24 7.81 2.97
C GLY A 111 -13.22 7.18 2.00
N ASP A 112 -14.12 7.93 1.35
CA ASP A 112 -15.02 7.35 0.36
C ASP A 112 -14.42 7.31 -1.06
N ALA A 113 -15.16 6.71 -2.01
CA ALA A 113 -14.73 6.61 -3.40
C ALA A 113 -14.61 7.97 -4.12
N GLY A 114 -15.38 8.97 -3.69
CA GLY A 114 -15.29 10.35 -4.19
C GLY A 114 -13.98 11.00 -3.76
N LEU A 115 -13.60 10.86 -2.49
CA LEU A 115 -12.31 11.33 -1.97
C LEU A 115 -11.13 10.61 -2.63
N CYS A 116 -11.23 9.30 -2.87
CA CYS A 116 -10.23 8.56 -3.64
C CYS A 116 -10.07 9.13 -5.05
N ARG A 117 -11.18 9.44 -5.74
CA ARG A 117 -11.15 10.04 -7.08
C ARG A 117 -10.50 11.43 -7.05
N SER A 118 -10.86 12.26 -6.08
CA SER A 118 -10.26 13.60 -5.94
C SER A 118 -8.75 13.52 -5.66
N ALA A 119 -8.31 12.62 -4.77
CA ALA A 119 -6.88 12.43 -4.51
C ALA A 119 -6.11 11.96 -5.74
N ALA A 120 -6.68 11.05 -6.54
CA ALA A 120 -6.10 10.62 -7.80
C ALA A 120 -5.93 11.76 -8.83
N ILE A 121 -6.90 12.68 -8.88
CA ILE A 121 -6.85 13.84 -9.79
C ILE A 121 -5.79 14.84 -9.32
N ASN A 122 -5.76 15.14 -8.02
CA ASN A 122 -4.83 16.12 -7.47
C ASN A 122 -3.38 15.62 -7.46
N TYR A 123 -3.18 14.30 -7.34
CA TYR A 123 -1.87 13.66 -7.25
C TYR A 123 -1.78 12.46 -8.20
N PRO A 124 -1.66 12.68 -9.52
CA PRO A 124 -1.65 11.61 -10.53
C PRO A 124 -0.45 10.65 -10.40
N GLY A 125 0.61 11.07 -9.72
CA GLY A 125 1.76 10.21 -9.38
C GLY A 125 1.37 8.97 -8.57
N LEU A 126 0.32 9.06 -7.74
CA LEU A 126 -0.20 7.94 -6.96
C LEU A 126 -0.63 6.78 -7.86
N GLN A 127 -1.42 7.07 -8.89
CA GLN A 127 -1.91 6.03 -9.82
C GLN A 127 -0.81 5.51 -10.73
N THR A 128 0.05 6.42 -11.22
CA THR A 128 1.12 6.06 -12.17
C THR A 128 2.15 5.12 -11.54
N ALA A 129 2.44 5.28 -10.25
CA ALA A 129 3.37 4.43 -9.53
C ALA A 129 2.74 3.12 -8.99
N GLY A 130 1.42 2.95 -9.11
CA GLY A 130 0.71 1.78 -8.58
C GLY A 130 0.44 1.85 -7.06
N ILE A 131 0.35 3.05 -6.48
CA ILE A 131 -0.12 3.25 -5.10
C ILE A 131 -1.64 3.07 -5.09
N GLU A 132 -2.16 2.17 -4.25
CA GLU A 132 -3.58 1.89 -4.23
C GLU A 132 -4.33 2.85 -3.30
N LEU A 133 -5.26 3.62 -3.88
CA LEU A 133 -6.21 4.42 -3.13
C LEU A 133 -7.37 3.52 -2.72
N ARG A 134 -7.59 3.38 -1.42
CA ARG A 134 -8.65 2.54 -0.87
C ARG A 134 -9.62 3.38 -0.07
N PRO A 135 -10.93 3.10 -0.22
CA PRO A 135 -11.89 3.71 0.68
C PRO A 135 -11.66 3.20 2.11
N GLY A 136 -11.62 4.11 3.08
CA GLY A 136 -11.60 3.81 4.50
C GLY A 136 -13.03 3.70 5.00
N SER A 137 -13.34 2.58 5.66
CA SER A 137 -14.62 2.32 6.35
C SER A 137 -14.78 3.13 7.62
#